data_AF-A0A9D5X6D3-F1
#
_entry.id   AF-A0A9D5X6D3-F1
#
_cell.length_a   1.000
_cell.length_b   1.000
_cell.length_c   1.000
_cell.angle_alpha   90.00
_cell.angle_beta   90.00
_cell.angle_gamma   90.00
#
_symmetry.space_group_name_H-M   'P 1'
#
loop_
_entity.id
_entity.type
_entity.pdbx_description
1 polymer ?
#
loop_
_entity_poly.entity_id
_entity_poly.type
_entity_poly.pdbx_seq_one_letter_code
_entity_poly.pdbx_strand_id
1 'polypeptide(L)' 'SIYRALLDKCSYAYVTKHDTVVNADTYFPNLDEDPAWEVCNEEDGGVTPEGVAFKFVTYKHV' A
#
# COMPACT_ATOMS: atom_id res chain seq x y z
N SER A 1 9.42 12.01 -2.89
CA SER A 1 8.54 11.35 -3.87
C SER A 1 7.22 12.10 -3.92
N ILE A 2 6.48 12.02 -5.03
CA ILE A 2 5.17 12.65 -5.17
C ILE A 2 4.19 12.15 -4.10
N TYR A 3 4.24 10.85 -3.76
CA TYR A 3 3.40 10.24 -2.72
C TYR A 3 3.55 10.94 -1.38
N ARG A 4 4.79 11.15 -0.89
CA ARG A 4 5.03 11.85 0.39
C ARG A 4 4.52 13.29 0.41
N ALA A 5 4.46 13.94 -0.74
CA ALA A 5 3.99 15.33 -0.85
C ALA A 5 2.46 15.46 -0.99
N LEU A 6 1.76 14.34 -1.15
CA LEU A 6 0.32 14.29 -1.38
C LEU A 6 -0.45 13.46 -0.35
N LEU A 7 0.20 12.53 0.36
CA LEU A 7 -0.46 11.64 1.32
C LEU A 7 -1.23 12.42 2.40
N ASP A 8 -0.67 13.51 2.91
CA ASP A 8 -1.31 14.40 3.90
C ASP A 8 -2.60 15.07 3.37
N LYS A 9 -2.80 15.08 2.05
CA LYS A 9 -3.97 15.66 1.38
C LYS A 9 -5.00 14.61 0.96
N CYS A 10 -4.70 13.33 1.15
CA CYS A 10 -5.56 12.22 0.77
C CYS A 10 -6.43 11.79 1.95
N SER A 11 -7.72 11.50 1.69
CA SER A 11 -8.59 10.87 2.69
C SER A 11 -8.47 9.35 2.68
N TYR A 12 -8.15 8.77 1.52
CA TYR A 12 -8.00 7.34 1.31
C TYR A 12 -6.79 7.04 0.43
N ALA A 13 -6.15 5.90 0.67
CA ALA A 13 -5.14 5.34 -0.20
C ALA A 13 -5.51 3.89 -0.56
N TYR A 14 -5.62 3.61 -1.86
CA TYR A 14 -5.89 2.27 -2.38
C TYR A 14 -4.57 1.68 -2.87
N VAL A 15 -4.12 0.61 -2.21
CA VAL A 15 -2.77 0.05 -2.42
C VAL A 15 -2.88 -1.44 -2.76
N THR A 16 -2.27 -1.85 -3.88
CA THR A 16 -2.05 -3.26 -4.17
C THR A 16 -0.75 -3.73 -3.53
N LYS A 17 -0.83 -4.49 -2.46
CA LYS A 17 0.33 -5.04 -1.75
C LYS A 17 0.71 -6.39 -2.32
N HIS A 18 1.91 -6.50 -2.83
CA HIS A 18 2.49 -7.76 -3.30
C HIS A 18 3.33 -8.36 -2.18
N ASP A 19 3.17 -9.66 -1.91
CA ASP A 19 3.96 -10.41 -0.94
C ASP A 19 5.30 -10.81 -1.57
N THR A 20 6.17 -9.82 -1.72
CA THR A 20 7.50 -10.00 -2.32
C THR A 20 8.46 -8.93 -1.82
N VAL A 21 9.75 -9.27 -1.83
CA VAL A 21 10.84 -8.32 -1.55
C VAL A 21 11.64 -8.16 -2.84
N VAL A 22 11.55 -6.98 -3.42
CA VAL A 22 12.28 -6.63 -4.64
C VAL A 22 13.32 -5.54 -4.35
N ASN A 23 14.45 -5.64 -5.04
CA ASN A 23 15.40 -4.54 -5.09
C ASN A 23 14.81 -3.44 -5.98
N ALA A 24 14.56 -2.27 -5.41
CA ALA A 24 13.99 -1.13 -6.11
C ALA A 24 14.82 0.12 -5.79
N ASP A 25 14.96 1.00 -6.78
CA ASP A 25 15.68 2.27 -6.60
C ASP A 25 14.91 3.23 -5.68
N THR A 26 13.61 3.02 -5.47
CA THR A 26 12.74 3.86 -4.63
C THR A 26 11.55 3.07 -4.11
N TYR A 27 11.08 3.44 -2.91
CA TYR A 27 9.99 2.79 -2.19
C TYR A 27 8.82 3.74 -1.91
N PHE A 28 7.60 3.18 -1.95
CA PHE A 28 6.40 3.83 -1.43
C PHE A 28 6.45 3.89 0.12
N PRO A 29 5.94 4.96 0.77
CA PRO A 29 5.89 5.02 2.23
C PRO A 29 5.10 3.86 2.84
N ASN A 30 5.60 3.29 3.93
CA ASN A 30 4.91 2.21 4.63
C ASN A 30 3.77 2.78 5.47
N LEU A 31 2.53 2.63 4.99
CA LEU A 31 1.34 3.11 5.71
C LEU A 31 0.95 2.22 6.90
N ASP A 32 1.47 1.00 6.99
CA ASP A 32 1.22 0.12 8.14
C ASP A 32 1.95 0.60 9.41
N GLU A 33 3.02 1.38 9.24
CA GLU A 33 3.83 1.95 10.32
C GLU A 33 3.52 3.44 10.58
N ASP A 34 2.61 4.03 9.81
CA ASP A 34 2.25 5.44 9.91
C ASP A 34 0.98 5.60 10.77
N PRO A 35 1.06 6.23 11.96
CA PRO A 35 -0.09 6.38 12.85
C PRO A 35 -1.20 7.29 12.28
N ALA A 36 -0.93 8.05 11.21
CA ALA A 36 -1.94 8.84 10.51
C ALA A 36 -2.83 7.99 9.58
N TRP A 37 -2.55 6.69 9.44
CA TRP A 37 -3.28 5.79 8.55
C TRP A 37 -3.79 4.55 9.28
N GLU A 38 -5.00 4.12 8.90
CA GLU A 38 -5.64 2.90 9.40
C GLU A 38 -6.13 2.05 8.22
N VAL A 39 -5.94 0.73 8.30
CA VAL A 39 -6.50 -0.21 7.32
C VAL A 39 -8.01 -0.34 7.56
N CYS A 40 -8.81 0.10 6.59
CA CYS A 40 -10.27 0.01 6.68
C CYS A 40 -10.87 -1.13 5.85
N ASN A 41 -10.13 -1.66 4.87
CA ASN A 41 -10.52 -2.82 4.08
C ASN A 41 -9.30 -3.58 3.56
N GLU A 42 -9.40 -4.91 3.52
CA GLU A 42 -8.40 -5.80 2.92
C GLU A 42 -9.11 -6.91 2.15
N GLU A 43 -8.74 -7.07 0.88
CA GLU A 43 -9.31 -8.08 -0.03
C GLU A 43 -8.18 -8.90 -0.66
N ASP A 44 -8.35 -10.22 -0.73
CA ASP A 44 -7.41 -11.08 -1.43
C ASP A 44 -7.46 -10.82 -2.94
N GLY A 45 -6.30 -10.48 -3.53
CA GLY A 45 -6.16 -10.23 -4.97
C GLY A 45 -5.82 -11.48 -5.77
N GLY A 46 -5.34 -12.53 -5.10
CA GLY A 46 -4.93 -13.79 -5.71
C GLY A 46 -3.42 -13.89 -5.88
N VAL A 47 -2.99 -14.49 -6.99
CA VAL A 47 -1.58 -14.78 -7.30
C VAL A 47 -1.28 -14.36 -8.74
N THR A 48 -0.18 -13.66 -8.96
CA THR A 48 0.26 -13.26 -10.30
C THR A 48 0.74 -14.49 -11.11
N PRO A 49 0.87 -14.40 -12.45
CA PRO A 49 1.44 -15.49 -13.26
C PRO A 49 2.84 -15.92 -12.84
N GLU A 50 3.59 -15.01 -12.21
CA GLU A 50 4.93 -15.24 -11.67
C GLU A 50 4.92 -15.89 -10.27
N GLY A 51 3.75 -16.19 -9.72
CA GLY A 51 3.59 -16.86 -8.42
C GLY A 51 3.61 -15.93 -7.21
N VAL A 52 3.47 -14.61 -7.40
CA VAL A 52 3.48 -13.64 -6.30
C VAL A 52 2.06 -13.42 -5.78
N ALA A 53 1.82 -13.71 -4.50
CA ALA A 53 0.53 -13.40 -3.87
C ALA A 53 0.38 -11.88 -3.69
N PHE A 54 -0.84 -11.36 -3.83
CA PHE A 54 -1.10 -9.95 -3.58
C PHE A 54 -2.50 -9.70 -3.02
N LYS A 55 -2.66 -8.54 -2.39
CA LYS A 55 -3.90 -8.09 -1.75
C LYS A 55 -4.21 -6.64 -2.13
N PHE A 56 -5.49 -6.30 -2.11
CA PHE A 56 -5.94 -4.91 -2.20
C PHE A 56 -6.20 -4.40 -0.78
N VAL A 57 -5.45 -3.38 -0.37
CA VAL A 57 -5.56 -2.76 0.94
C VAL A 57 -6.04 -1.33 0.76
N THR A 58 -7.12 -0.99 1.45
CA THR A 58 -7.61 0.39 1.52
C THR A 58 -7.27 0.97 2.88
N TYR A 59 -6.56 2.09 2.85
CA TYR A 59 -6.25 2.89 4.02
C TYR A 59 -7.13 4.11 4.07
N LYS A 60 -7.45 4.52 5.29
CA LYS A 60 -8.10 5.78 5.60
C LYS A 60 -7.17 6.64 6.44
N HIS A 61 -7.06 7.91 6.08
CA HIS A 61 -6.32 8.90 6.85
C HIS A 61 -7.13 9.33 8.07
N VAL A 62 -6.51 9.33 9.26
CA VAL A 62 -7.18 9.50 10.56
C VAL A 62 -6.94 10.88 11.16
#